data_AF-A0A3M1E8V2-F1
#
_entry.id   AF-A0A3M1E8V2-F1
#
_cell.length_a   1.000
_cell.length_b   1.000
_cell.length_c   1.000
_cell.angle_alpha   90.00
_cell.angle_beta   90.00
_cell.angle_gamma   90.00
#
_symmetry.space_group_name_H-M   'P 1'
#
loop_
_entity.id
_entity.type
_entity.pdbx_description
1 polymer ?
#
loop_
_entity_poly.entity_id
_entity_poly.type
_entity_poly.pdbx_seq_one_letter_code
_entity_poly.pdbx_strand_id
1 'polypeptide(L)'
;MEVRRIDREGEDLLPALRLVTGAGRLGDEKQVRGILQAVEEGRSSIDLLYGVYEQGRLCGAVLALESPGRAALLMLPPRLEPGVETTLATAVGLLRREAWSRGLLLLQALTEPGSVSHAAVLQRSGFQYVTRLIYLRASLVTPFPEPRCAEGLTWVDYRPEREELFRRALSLSYVQSLDCPELTGIRSVADTLAAHRASGVFTPEGWWVA
;
A
#
# COMPACT_ATOMS: atom_id res chain seq x y z
N MET A 1 -26.87 -7.63 -5.64
CA MET A 1 -25.60 -7.11 -6.20
C MET A 1 -24.69 -8.27 -6.52
N GLU A 2 -23.82 -8.10 -7.51
CA GLU A 2 -22.85 -9.11 -7.93
C GLU A 2 -21.42 -8.53 -7.89
N VAL A 3 -20.42 -9.40 -7.84
CA VAL A 3 -19.01 -9.03 -7.90
C VAL A 3 -18.42 -9.54 -9.20
N ARG A 4 -17.67 -8.70 -9.91
CA ARG A 4 -16.96 -9.08 -11.13
C ARG A 4 -15.53 -8.56 -11.10
N ARG A 5 -14.62 -9.31 -11.71
CA ARG A 5 -13.27 -8.79 -12.01
C ARG A 5 -13.41 -7.72 -13.09
N ILE A 6 -12.64 -6.65 -12.97
CA ILE A 6 -12.53 -5.61 -14.01
C ILE A 6 -11.20 -5.79 -14.71
N ASP A 7 -11.25 -5.94 -16.04
CA ASP A 7 -10.07 -6.07 -16.87
C ASP A 7 -9.41 -4.71 -17.13
N ARG A 8 -8.09 -4.71 -17.33
CA ARG A 8 -7.31 -3.48 -17.60
C ARG A 8 -7.74 -2.75 -18.88
N GLU A 9 -8.28 -3.47 -19.84
CA GLU A 9 -8.75 -2.91 -21.11
C GLU A 9 -10.27 -2.72 -21.11
N GLY A 10 -10.94 -3.01 -19.98
CA GLY A 10 -12.38 -2.93 -19.85
C GLY A 10 -12.89 -1.49 -19.69
N GLU A 11 -14.11 -1.25 -20.18
CA GLU A 11 -14.77 0.07 -20.11
C GLU A 11 -14.97 0.56 -18.67
N ASP A 12 -15.07 -0.36 -17.70
CA ASP A 12 -15.27 -0.07 -16.29
C ASP A 12 -13.98 0.26 -15.52
N LEU A 13 -12.79 0.17 -16.13
CA LEU A 13 -11.52 0.44 -15.46
C LEU A 13 -11.49 1.85 -14.85
N LEU A 14 -11.67 2.88 -15.68
CA LEU A 14 -11.60 4.28 -15.23
C LEU A 14 -12.69 4.61 -14.20
N PRO A 15 -13.96 4.24 -14.39
CA PRO A 15 -14.99 4.37 -13.35
C PRO A 15 -14.60 3.70 -12.03
N ALA A 16 -14.04 2.49 -12.05
CA ALA A 16 -13.65 1.77 -10.84
C ALA A 16 -12.47 2.41 -10.12
N LEU A 17 -11.46 2.90 -10.87
CA LEU A 17 -10.34 3.63 -10.28
C LEU A 17 -10.83 4.89 -9.55
N ARG A 18 -11.73 5.66 -10.17
CA ARG A 18 -12.35 6.84 -9.53
C ARG A 18 -13.12 6.49 -8.26
N LEU A 19 -13.81 5.35 -8.24
CA LEU A 19 -14.52 4.90 -7.05
C LEU A 19 -13.56 4.64 -5.88
N VAL A 20 -12.40 4.03 -6.11
CA VAL A 20 -11.43 3.71 -5.04
C VAL A 20 -10.52 4.88 -4.65
N THR A 21 -10.34 5.90 -5.50
CA THR A 21 -9.55 7.11 -5.19
C THR A 21 -10.37 8.21 -4.53
N GLY A 22 -11.64 8.34 -4.87
CA GLY A 22 -12.57 9.25 -4.19
C GLY A 22 -12.78 10.63 -4.80
N ALA A 23 -14.05 11.08 -4.76
CA ALA A 23 -14.53 12.32 -5.33
C ALA A 23 -14.27 13.58 -4.46
N GLY A 24 -13.48 14.49 -5.01
CA GLY A 24 -13.60 15.94 -4.84
C GLY A 24 -13.24 16.58 -6.18
N ARG A 25 -13.96 17.64 -6.61
CA ARG A 25 -13.96 18.22 -7.98
C ARG A 25 -12.58 18.51 -8.63
N LEU A 26 -11.48 18.43 -7.90
CA LEU A 26 -10.09 18.62 -8.37
C LEU A 26 -9.08 17.60 -7.81
N GLY A 27 -9.51 16.61 -7.00
CA GLY A 27 -8.64 15.67 -6.28
C GLY A 27 -8.54 14.25 -6.86
N ASP A 28 -9.44 13.87 -7.75
CA ASP A 28 -9.62 12.47 -8.20
C ASP A 28 -8.70 12.10 -9.38
N GLU A 29 -8.67 12.98 -10.41
CA GLU A 29 -7.89 12.74 -11.64
C GLU A 29 -6.37 12.76 -11.44
N LYS A 30 -5.86 13.41 -10.38
CA LYS A 30 -4.42 13.37 -10.07
C LYS A 30 -4.02 12.00 -9.51
N GLN A 31 -4.84 11.41 -8.66
CA GLN A 31 -4.57 10.10 -8.08
C GLN A 31 -4.72 9.00 -9.12
N VAL A 32 -5.80 9.02 -9.92
CA VAL A 32 -5.99 8.08 -11.03
C VAL A 32 -4.80 8.16 -12.00
N ARG A 33 -4.39 9.36 -12.42
CA ARG A 33 -3.19 9.52 -13.26
C ARG A 33 -1.92 9.01 -12.58
N GLY A 34 -1.75 9.26 -11.29
CA GLY A 34 -0.59 8.76 -10.54
C GLY A 34 -0.53 7.23 -10.49
N ILE A 35 -1.67 6.55 -10.34
CA ILE A 35 -1.77 5.09 -10.41
C ILE A 35 -1.43 4.61 -11.82
N LEU A 36 -2.06 5.18 -12.85
CA LEU A 36 -1.82 4.77 -14.24
C LEU A 36 -0.36 4.98 -14.66
N GLN A 37 0.24 6.12 -14.29
CA GLN A 37 1.66 6.39 -14.53
C GLN A 37 2.56 5.38 -13.81
N ALA A 38 2.26 5.02 -12.56
CA ALA A 38 3.02 4.00 -11.85
C ALA A 38 2.91 2.60 -12.51
N VAL A 39 1.76 2.29 -13.13
CA VAL A 39 1.57 1.06 -13.92
C VAL A 39 2.38 1.10 -15.21
N GLU A 40 2.33 2.21 -15.95
CA GLU A 40 3.11 2.41 -17.19
C GLU A 40 4.63 2.31 -16.94
N GLU A 41 5.10 2.86 -15.82
CA GLU A 41 6.51 2.79 -15.39
C GLU A 41 6.90 1.43 -14.78
N GLY A 42 5.96 0.47 -14.70
CA GLY A 42 6.20 -0.87 -14.15
C GLY A 42 6.44 -0.89 -12.63
N ARG A 43 6.13 0.21 -11.92
CA ARG A 43 6.28 0.33 -10.46
C ARG A 43 5.09 -0.24 -9.70
N SER A 44 3.96 -0.46 -10.35
CA SER A 44 2.76 -1.03 -9.74
C SER A 44 1.91 -1.87 -10.69
N SER A 45 1.05 -2.73 -10.14
CA SER A 45 0.03 -3.48 -10.89
C SER A 45 -1.36 -3.20 -10.34
N ILE A 46 -2.33 -3.16 -11.26
CA ILE A 46 -3.76 -2.98 -10.99
C ILE A 46 -4.59 -4.19 -11.44
N ASP A 47 -3.96 -5.36 -11.60
CA ASP A 47 -4.63 -6.59 -12.06
C ASP A 47 -5.72 -7.06 -11.09
N LEU A 48 -5.55 -6.74 -9.80
CA LEU A 48 -6.43 -7.13 -8.73
C LEU A 48 -7.48 -6.04 -8.47
N LEU A 49 -8.35 -5.86 -9.46
CA LEU A 49 -9.47 -4.91 -9.42
C LEU A 49 -10.80 -5.66 -9.54
N TYR A 50 -11.68 -5.43 -8.58
CA TYR A 50 -13.04 -6.01 -8.58
C TYR A 50 -14.08 -4.91 -8.44
N GLY A 51 -15.12 -4.99 -9.28
CA GLY A 51 -16.30 -4.15 -9.23
C GLY A 51 -17.46 -4.83 -8.51
N VAL A 52 -18.27 -4.02 -7.84
CA VAL A 52 -19.58 -4.39 -7.31
C VAL A 52 -20.65 -3.77 -8.21
N TYR A 53 -21.58 -4.61 -8.67
CA TYR A 53 -22.60 -4.21 -9.63
C TYR A 53 -24.00 -4.43 -9.08
N GLU A 54 -24.88 -3.46 -9.36
CA GLU A 54 -26.30 -3.54 -9.10
C GLU A 54 -27.06 -3.30 -10.41
N GLN A 55 -27.86 -4.29 -10.84
CA GLN A 55 -28.59 -4.22 -12.12
C GLN A 55 -27.69 -3.84 -13.32
N GLY A 56 -26.45 -4.34 -13.33
CA GLY A 56 -25.46 -4.05 -14.36
C GLY A 56 -24.72 -2.72 -14.21
N ARG A 57 -25.09 -1.87 -13.24
CA ARG A 57 -24.40 -0.60 -12.96
C ARG A 57 -23.32 -0.80 -11.91
N LEU A 58 -22.09 -0.35 -12.20
CA LEU A 58 -21.01 -0.30 -11.22
C LEU A 58 -21.38 0.65 -10.06
N CYS A 59 -21.41 0.13 -8.84
CA CYS A 59 -21.78 0.87 -7.63
C CYS A 59 -20.71 0.83 -6.52
N GLY A 60 -19.66 0.02 -6.69
CA GLY A 60 -18.50 -0.01 -5.80
C GLY A 60 -17.32 -0.68 -6.50
N ALA A 61 -16.12 -0.52 -5.96
CA ALA A 61 -14.93 -1.20 -6.46
C ALA A 61 -13.91 -1.40 -5.32
N VAL A 62 -13.02 -2.37 -5.47
CA VAL A 62 -11.86 -2.58 -4.59
C VAL A 62 -10.63 -2.91 -5.44
N LEU A 63 -9.50 -2.32 -5.07
CA LEU A 63 -8.23 -2.46 -5.79
C LEU A 63 -7.14 -2.92 -4.84
N ALA A 64 -6.37 -3.94 -5.20
CA ALA A 64 -5.06 -4.18 -4.63
C ALA A 64 -4.02 -3.57 -5.55
N LEU A 65 -3.46 -2.43 -5.13
CA LEU A 65 -2.34 -1.80 -5.82
C LEU A 65 -1.06 -2.53 -5.41
N GLU A 66 -0.62 -3.44 -6.26
CA GLU A 66 0.57 -4.25 -6.02
C GLU A 66 1.83 -3.42 -6.26
N SER A 67 2.83 -3.58 -5.39
CA SER A 67 4.16 -3.00 -5.56
C SER A 67 5.25 -4.07 -5.37
N PRO A 68 6.48 -3.83 -5.87
CA PRO A 68 7.61 -4.72 -5.63
C PRO A 68 7.77 -5.08 -4.15
N GLY A 69 8.18 -6.33 -3.88
CA GLY A 69 8.30 -6.84 -2.51
C GLY A 69 7.08 -7.59 -1.98
N ARG A 70 6.29 -8.21 -2.88
CA ARG A 70 5.20 -9.14 -2.56
C ARG A 70 4.15 -8.56 -1.60
N ALA A 71 3.89 -7.27 -1.73
CA ALA A 71 2.91 -6.55 -0.92
C ALA A 71 1.96 -5.74 -1.82
N ALA A 72 0.74 -5.54 -1.34
CA ALA A 72 -0.22 -4.64 -1.99
C ALA A 72 -0.96 -3.78 -0.97
N LEU A 73 -1.30 -2.57 -1.41
CA LEU A 73 -2.23 -1.69 -0.70
C LEU A 73 -3.64 -1.95 -1.22
N LEU A 74 -4.53 -2.42 -0.34
CA LEU A 74 -5.96 -2.49 -0.59
C LEU A 74 -6.57 -1.10 -0.50
N MET A 75 -7.16 -0.65 -1.59
CA MET A 75 -7.94 0.58 -1.69
C MET A 75 -9.43 0.22 -1.73
N LEU A 76 -10.19 0.89 -0.86
CA LEU A 76 -11.66 0.86 -0.82
C LEU A 76 -12.19 2.25 -1.17
N PRO A 77 -13.45 2.37 -1.61
CA PRO A 77 -14.06 3.67 -1.85
C PRO A 77 -14.08 4.47 -0.54
N PRO A 78 -13.71 5.75 -0.53
CA PRO A 78 -13.60 6.53 0.72
C PRO A 78 -14.95 6.72 1.43
N ARG A 79 -16.05 6.52 0.70
CA ARG A 79 -17.41 6.49 1.23
C ARG A 79 -18.07 5.21 0.75
N LEU A 80 -18.67 4.49 1.67
CA LEU A 80 -19.44 3.29 1.38
C LEU A 80 -20.91 3.68 1.33
N GLU A 81 -21.56 3.42 0.21
CA GLU A 81 -23.01 3.56 0.09
C GLU A 81 -23.71 2.48 0.93
N PRO A 82 -24.82 2.82 1.62
CA PRO A 82 -25.56 1.84 2.41
C PRO A 82 -26.00 0.64 1.56
N GLY A 83 -25.77 -0.58 2.08
CA GLY A 83 -26.17 -1.83 1.44
C GLY A 83 -25.09 -2.45 0.54
N VAL A 84 -24.01 -1.73 0.24
CA VAL A 84 -22.89 -2.25 -0.57
C VAL A 84 -21.90 -3.07 0.28
N GLU A 85 -21.89 -2.91 1.60
CA GLU A 85 -20.83 -3.40 2.49
C GLU A 85 -20.63 -4.92 2.43
N THR A 86 -21.72 -5.69 2.41
CA THR A 86 -21.66 -7.17 2.34
C THR A 86 -21.06 -7.64 1.01
N THR A 87 -21.47 -7.02 -0.08
CA THR A 87 -20.97 -7.37 -1.42
C THR A 87 -19.54 -6.90 -1.60
N LEU A 88 -19.18 -5.73 -1.05
CA LEU A 88 -17.80 -5.24 -1.04
C LEU A 88 -16.88 -6.15 -0.23
N ALA A 89 -17.31 -6.64 0.93
CA ALA A 89 -16.56 -7.63 1.71
C ALA A 89 -16.34 -8.93 0.93
N THR A 90 -17.34 -9.34 0.12
CA THR A 90 -17.20 -10.49 -0.79
C THR A 90 -16.14 -10.22 -1.86
N ALA A 91 -16.11 -9.01 -2.45
CA ALA A 91 -15.10 -8.59 -3.41
C ALA A 91 -13.69 -8.57 -2.80
N VAL A 92 -13.53 -8.01 -1.60
CA VAL A 92 -12.25 -8.05 -0.87
C VAL A 92 -11.81 -9.49 -0.58
N GLY A 93 -12.75 -10.36 -0.19
CA GLY A 93 -12.46 -11.78 0.05
C GLY A 93 -11.98 -12.54 -1.20
N LEU A 94 -12.58 -12.25 -2.37
CA LEU A 94 -12.14 -12.79 -3.67
C LEU A 94 -10.75 -12.27 -4.03
N LEU A 95 -10.56 -10.95 -3.98
CA LEU A 95 -9.29 -10.28 -4.24
C LEU A 95 -8.17 -10.82 -3.35
N ARG A 96 -8.42 -11.01 -2.06
CA ARG A 96 -7.45 -11.59 -1.11
C ARG A 96 -7.03 -12.99 -1.52
N ARG A 97 -7.98 -13.87 -1.89
CA ARG A 97 -7.65 -15.24 -2.32
C ARG A 97 -6.78 -15.22 -3.58
N GLU A 98 -7.10 -14.36 -4.53
CA GLU A 98 -6.30 -14.22 -5.74
C GLU A 98 -4.91 -13.66 -5.44
N ALA A 99 -4.80 -12.62 -4.61
CA ALA A 99 -3.53 -12.05 -4.17
C ALA A 99 -2.59 -13.13 -3.59
N TRP A 100 -3.11 -14.00 -2.72
CA TRP A 100 -2.34 -15.12 -2.16
C TRP A 100 -1.88 -16.11 -3.24
N SER A 101 -2.74 -16.46 -4.19
CA SER A 101 -2.38 -17.35 -5.31
C SER A 101 -1.29 -16.76 -6.22
N ARG A 102 -1.17 -15.43 -6.28
CA ARG A 102 -0.12 -14.69 -7.00
C ARG A 102 1.19 -14.58 -6.20
N GLY A 103 1.24 -15.07 -4.96
CA GLY A 103 2.43 -15.04 -4.12
C GLY A 103 2.61 -13.75 -3.33
N LEU A 104 1.57 -12.93 -3.17
CA LEU A 104 1.61 -11.83 -2.20
C LEU A 104 1.68 -12.39 -0.79
N LEU A 105 2.51 -11.75 0.03
CA LEU A 105 2.72 -12.09 1.44
C LEU A 105 1.99 -11.12 2.37
N LEU A 106 1.71 -9.90 1.91
CA LEU A 106 1.06 -8.86 2.69
C LEU A 106 0.04 -8.10 1.85
N LEU A 107 -1.20 -8.07 2.32
CA LEU A 107 -2.23 -7.17 1.82
C LEU A 107 -2.63 -6.24 2.98
N GLN A 108 -2.34 -4.96 2.83
CA GLN A 108 -2.57 -3.96 3.87
C GLN A 108 -3.66 -2.97 3.46
N ALA A 109 -4.45 -2.50 4.41
CA ALA A 109 -5.43 -1.44 4.20
C ALA A 109 -5.21 -0.33 5.22
N LEU A 110 -5.36 0.91 4.79
CA LEU A 110 -5.32 2.08 5.66
C LEU A 110 -6.73 2.68 5.74
N THR A 111 -7.22 2.92 6.95
CA THR A 111 -8.55 3.50 7.17
C THR A 111 -8.46 4.70 8.09
N GLU A 112 -9.32 5.69 7.85
CA GLU A 112 -9.48 6.81 8.77
C GLU A 112 -9.87 6.32 10.18
N PRO A 113 -9.34 6.94 11.24
CA PRO A 113 -9.75 6.65 12.61
C PRO A 113 -11.27 6.83 12.77
N GLY A 114 -11.94 5.82 13.32
CA GLY A 114 -13.39 5.85 13.54
C GLY A 114 -14.26 5.44 12.35
N SER A 115 -13.67 5.01 11.24
CA SER A 115 -14.43 4.49 10.09
C SER A 115 -14.99 3.08 10.34
N VAL A 116 -16.10 3.01 11.09
CA VAL A 116 -16.73 1.74 11.52
C VAL A 116 -17.14 0.87 10.32
N SER A 117 -17.67 1.48 9.25
CA SER A 117 -18.13 0.74 8.07
C SER A 117 -16.98 0.06 7.32
N HIS A 118 -15.85 0.77 7.13
CA HIS A 118 -14.65 0.21 6.50
C HIS A 118 -14.03 -0.89 7.37
N ALA A 119 -13.89 -0.65 8.67
CA ALA A 119 -13.39 -1.65 9.61
C ALA A 119 -14.24 -2.93 9.55
N ALA A 120 -15.57 -2.81 9.50
CA ALA A 120 -16.46 -3.96 9.40
C ALA A 120 -16.33 -4.71 8.07
N VAL A 121 -16.14 -4.01 6.93
CA VAL A 121 -15.86 -4.66 5.64
C VAL A 121 -14.55 -5.44 5.70
N LEU A 122 -13.48 -4.82 6.20
CA LEU A 122 -12.16 -5.42 6.32
C LEU A 122 -12.18 -6.66 7.24
N GLN A 123 -12.76 -6.55 8.43
CA GLN A 123 -12.87 -7.65 9.39
C GLN A 123 -13.66 -8.84 8.82
N ARG A 124 -14.80 -8.59 8.18
CA ARG A 124 -15.59 -9.65 7.50
C ARG A 124 -14.82 -10.33 6.37
N SER A 125 -13.86 -9.62 5.78
CA SER A 125 -12.98 -10.14 4.72
C SER A 125 -11.72 -10.82 5.27
N GLY A 126 -11.59 -10.91 6.60
CA GLY A 126 -10.48 -11.55 7.30
C GLY A 126 -9.22 -10.71 7.44
N PHE A 127 -9.35 -9.38 7.38
CA PHE A 127 -8.29 -8.47 7.82
C PHE A 127 -8.34 -8.32 9.34
N GLN A 128 -7.18 -8.05 9.92
CA GLN A 128 -7.03 -7.80 11.34
C GLN A 128 -6.50 -6.38 11.54
N TYR A 129 -6.94 -5.74 12.63
CA TYR A 129 -6.36 -4.48 13.05
C TYR A 129 -4.96 -4.76 13.62
N VAL A 130 -3.94 -4.10 13.06
CA VAL A 130 -2.55 -4.23 13.52
C VAL A 130 -2.19 -3.04 14.40
N THR A 131 -2.24 -1.83 13.84
CA THR A 131 -1.79 -0.64 14.55
C THR A 131 -2.48 0.63 14.02
N ARG A 132 -2.19 1.76 14.67
CA ARG A 132 -2.54 3.10 14.23
C ARG A 132 -1.29 3.81 13.70
N LEU A 133 -1.34 4.27 12.46
CA LEU A 133 -0.31 5.14 11.90
C LEU A 133 -0.50 6.59 12.38
N ILE A 134 0.60 7.21 12.80
CA ILE A 134 0.66 8.62 13.19
C ILE A 134 1.61 9.33 12.22
N TYR A 135 1.06 10.18 11.37
CA TYR A 135 1.86 10.96 10.43
C TYR A 135 2.39 12.22 11.10
N LEU A 136 3.71 12.31 11.22
CA LEU A 136 4.42 13.47 11.71
C LEU A 136 4.88 14.35 10.53
N ARG A 137 4.80 15.66 10.69
CA ARG A 137 5.28 16.64 9.71
C ARG A 137 6.13 17.69 10.38
N ALA A 138 7.24 18.04 9.75
CA ALA A 138 8.11 19.13 10.17
C ALA A 138 8.41 20.06 8.99
N SER A 139 8.54 21.35 9.26
CA SER A 139 8.95 22.32 8.24
C SER A 139 10.45 22.24 8.03
N LEU A 140 10.88 22.16 6.77
CA LEU A 140 12.31 22.23 6.41
C LEU A 140 12.85 23.66 6.35
N VAL A 141 12.00 24.67 6.58
CA VAL A 141 12.42 26.08 6.60
C VAL A 141 13.23 26.40 7.85
N THR A 142 12.94 25.72 8.97
CA THR A 142 13.73 25.84 10.19
C THR A 142 14.93 24.90 10.09
N PRO A 143 16.17 25.41 10.19
CA PRO A 143 17.35 24.57 10.12
C PRO A 143 17.35 23.58 11.30
N PHE A 144 17.60 22.31 10.98
CA PHE A 144 17.86 21.31 12.00
C PHE A 144 19.30 21.47 12.50
N PRO A 145 19.56 21.21 13.80
CA PRO A 145 20.93 21.07 14.25
C PRO A 145 21.60 19.95 13.44
N GLU A 146 22.88 20.13 13.09
CA GLU A 146 23.63 19.08 12.40
C GLU A 146 23.59 17.78 13.22
N PRO A 147 23.17 16.66 12.61
CA PRO A 147 23.09 15.39 13.32
C PRO A 147 24.50 14.97 13.74
N ARG A 148 24.72 14.84 15.04
CA ARG A 148 25.97 14.29 15.57
C ARG A 148 25.92 12.78 15.47
N CYS A 149 26.85 12.18 14.74
CA CYS A 149 27.07 10.74 14.82
C CYS A 149 27.61 10.42 16.22
N ALA A 150 27.16 9.31 16.81
CA ALA A 150 27.68 8.89 18.11
C ALA A 150 29.17 8.56 17.97
N GLU A 151 29.92 8.69 19.07
CA GLU A 151 31.35 8.38 19.08
C GLU A 151 31.58 6.93 18.65
N GLY A 152 32.51 6.72 17.71
CA GLY A 152 32.82 5.41 17.14
C GLY A 152 31.91 4.94 16.00
N LEU A 153 30.90 5.73 15.60
CA LEU A 153 30.06 5.46 14.43
C LEU A 153 30.42 6.37 13.25
N THR A 154 30.19 5.90 12.04
CA THR A 154 30.35 6.70 10.82
C THR A 154 29.25 6.34 9.86
N TRP A 155 28.55 7.37 9.37
CA TRP A 155 27.55 7.17 8.35
C TRP A 155 28.19 6.84 7.00
N VAL A 156 27.61 5.85 6.31
CA VAL A 156 27.99 5.48 4.95
C VAL A 156 26.76 5.47 4.05
N ASP A 157 26.93 6.01 2.85
CA ASP A 157 25.94 6.02 1.79
C ASP A 157 25.75 4.63 1.17
N TYR A 158 24.55 4.39 0.66
CA TYR A 158 24.23 3.21 -0.10
C TYR A 158 24.97 3.19 -1.43
N ARG A 159 25.59 2.05 -1.72
CA ARG A 159 26.13 1.70 -3.04
C ARG A 159 25.84 0.23 -3.32
N PRO A 160 25.74 -0.21 -4.59
CA PRO A 160 25.52 -1.62 -4.92
C PRO A 160 26.51 -2.57 -4.24
N GLU A 161 27.78 -2.18 -4.12
CA GLU A 161 28.84 -2.97 -3.48
C GLU A 161 28.65 -3.10 -1.96
N ARG A 162 27.80 -2.26 -1.35
CA ARG A 162 27.48 -2.22 0.07
C ARG A 162 26.07 -2.73 0.38
N GLU A 163 25.36 -3.32 -0.58
CA GLU A 163 23.98 -3.77 -0.36
C GLU A 163 23.85 -4.74 0.83
N GLU A 164 24.82 -5.63 1.02
CA GLU A 164 24.80 -6.58 2.15
C GLU A 164 24.91 -5.90 3.51
N LEU A 165 25.65 -4.79 3.60
CA LEU A 165 25.71 -4.00 4.83
C LEU A 165 24.34 -3.44 5.20
N PHE A 166 23.61 -2.90 4.21
CA PHE A 166 22.26 -2.38 4.41
C PHE A 166 21.26 -3.49 4.77
N ARG A 167 21.34 -4.64 4.09
CA ARG A 167 20.51 -5.80 4.39
C ARG A 167 20.73 -6.28 5.83
N ARG A 168 21.99 -6.38 6.25
CA ARG A 168 22.34 -6.80 7.61
C ARG A 168 21.90 -5.78 8.66
N ALA A 169 22.18 -4.50 8.46
CA ALA A 169 21.77 -3.44 9.38
C ALA A 169 20.24 -3.42 9.56
N LEU A 170 19.50 -3.50 8.45
CA LEU A 170 18.03 -3.57 8.47
C LEU A 170 17.55 -4.85 9.16
N SER A 171 18.15 -6.01 8.88
CA SER A 171 17.77 -7.27 9.55
C SER A 171 17.94 -7.17 11.06
N LEU A 172 19.05 -6.59 11.53
CA LEU A 172 19.36 -6.44 12.95
C LEU A 172 18.46 -5.39 13.63
N SER A 173 18.05 -4.33 12.93
CA SER A 173 17.15 -3.32 13.50
C SER A 173 15.74 -3.84 13.79
N TYR A 174 15.34 -4.96 13.17
CA TYR A 174 14.06 -5.62 13.43
C TYR A 174 14.12 -6.73 14.50
N VAL A 175 15.32 -7.11 14.97
CA VAL A 175 15.45 -8.12 16.03
C VAL A 175 14.82 -7.58 17.31
N GLN A 176 13.79 -8.28 17.81
CA GLN A 176 13.02 -7.88 19.00
C GLN A 176 12.39 -6.49 18.89
N SER A 177 12.15 -5.98 17.68
CA SER A 177 11.45 -4.72 17.49
C SER A 177 10.02 -4.82 18.03
N LEU A 178 9.61 -3.77 18.74
CA LEU A 178 8.22 -3.59 19.20
C LEU A 178 7.38 -2.82 18.17
N ASP A 179 7.98 -2.41 17.05
CA ASP A 179 7.27 -1.73 15.98
C ASP A 179 6.53 -2.75 15.10
N CYS A 180 5.23 -2.87 15.33
CA CYS A 180 4.31 -3.77 14.63
C CYS A 180 4.85 -5.22 14.59
N PRO A 181 5.02 -5.88 15.75
CA PRO A 181 5.55 -7.24 15.81
C PRO A 181 4.77 -8.23 14.95
N GLU A 182 3.48 -7.99 14.71
CA GLU A 182 2.60 -8.76 13.83
C GLU A 182 3.10 -8.83 12.38
N LEU A 183 3.89 -7.86 11.92
CA LEU A 183 4.44 -7.80 10.57
C LEU A 183 5.85 -8.42 10.46
N THR A 184 6.46 -8.75 11.59
CA THR A 184 7.83 -9.27 11.64
C THR A 184 7.92 -10.64 10.95
N GLY A 185 8.85 -10.79 10.02
CA GLY A 185 9.11 -12.05 9.33
C GLY A 185 8.11 -12.42 8.23
N ILE A 186 7.05 -11.61 8.00
CA ILE A 186 6.11 -11.86 6.89
C ILE A 186 6.83 -11.74 5.54
N ARG A 187 7.69 -10.72 5.39
CA ARG A 187 8.46 -10.45 4.17
C ARG A 187 9.95 -10.59 4.42
N SER A 188 10.69 -10.97 3.39
CA SER A 188 12.15 -10.96 3.48
C SER A 188 12.69 -9.54 3.46
N VAL A 189 13.91 -9.33 3.94
CA VAL A 189 14.57 -8.02 3.85
C VAL A 189 14.77 -7.58 2.40
N ALA A 190 14.98 -8.53 1.47
CA ALA A 190 15.05 -8.23 0.04
C ALA A 190 13.72 -7.68 -0.49
N ASP A 191 12.58 -8.25 -0.06
CA ASP A 191 11.26 -7.73 -0.42
C ASP A 191 11.04 -6.32 0.14
N THR A 192 11.44 -6.09 1.40
CA THR A 192 11.33 -4.77 2.04
C THR A 192 12.14 -3.72 1.30
N LEU A 193 13.40 -4.02 0.94
CA LEU A 193 14.25 -3.11 0.16
C LEU A 193 13.67 -2.86 -1.24
N ALA A 194 13.15 -3.89 -1.91
CA ALA A 194 12.49 -3.74 -3.20
C ALA A 194 11.27 -2.80 -3.11
N ALA A 195 10.45 -2.93 -2.06
CA ALA A 195 9.32 -2.04 -1.81
C ALA A 195 9.75 -0.59 -1.58
N HIS A 196 10.79 -0.35 -0.78
CA HIS A 196 11.31 0.99 -0.55
C HIS A 196 11.92 1.63 -1.82
N ARG A 197 12.66 0.87 -2.63
CA ARG A 197 13.20 1.34 -3.91
C ARG A 197 12.09 1.74 -4.89
N ALA A 198 10.98 1.00 -4.89
CA ALA A 198 9.82 1.29 -5.74
C ALA A 198 8.95 2.45 -5.23
N SER A 199 9.12 2.85 -3.96
CA SER A 199 8.37 3.92 -3.32
C SER A 199 8.92 5.29 -3.73
N GLY A 200 8.40 5.82 -4.84
CA GLY A 200 8.77 7.14 -5.35
C GLY A 200 10.04 7.11 -6.20
N VAL A 201 10.86 8.16 -6.08
CA VAL A 201 12.15 8.25 -6.80
C VAL A 201 13.23 7.65 -5.93
N PHE A 202 13.89 6.60 -6.40
CA PHE A 202 15.02 6.02 -5.71
C PHE A 202 16.27 6.87 -5.91
N THR A 203 16.78 7.42 -4.81
CA THR A 203 18.03 8.20 -4.76
C THR A 203 19.02 7.48 -3.84
N PRO A 204 19.96 6.68 -4.39
CA PRO A 204 20.95 5.92 -3.62
C PRO A 204 21.68 6.75 -2.55
N GLU A 205 22.06 7.98 -2.90
CA GLU A 205 22.82 8.89 -2.05
C GLU A 205 21.98 9.41 -0.86
N GLY A 206 20.67 9.19 -0.89
CA GLY A 206 19.76 9.50 0.21
C GLY A 206 19.60 8.36 1.22
N TRP A 207 20.24 7.21 1.00
CA TRP A 207 20.15 6.03 1.88
C TRP A 207 21.45 5.83 2.66
N TRP A 208 21.35 5.76 3.99
CA TRP A 208 22.51 5.83 4.91
C TRP A 208 22.39 4.75 5.99
N VAL A 209 23.53 4.20 6.43
CA VAL A 209 23.65 3.35 7.63
C VAL A 209 24.87 3.79 8.45
N ALA A 210 24.86 3.56 9.77
CA ALA A 210 25.96 3.85 10.68
C ALA A 210 26.28 2.62 11.55
#